data_AF-A0A656GEI2-F1
#
_entry.id   AF-A0A656GEI2-F1
#
_cell.length_a   1.000
_cell.length_b   1.000
_cell.length_c   1.000
_cell.angle_alpha   90.00
_cell.angle_beta   90.00
_cell.angle_gamma   90.00
#
_symmetry.space_group_name_H-M   'P 1'
#
loop_
_entity.id
_entity.type
_entity.pdbx_description
1 polymer ?
#
loop_
_entity_poly.entity_id
_entity_poly.type
_entity_poly.pdbx_seq_one_letter_code
_entity_poly.pdbx_strand_id
1 'polypeptide(L)'
;MSIAQLISPEQLAARQKTPGLVILDCRYALEDSDYGQRSYAQGRIEGASFADLKRDLSGPAIKGKTGRHPLPDPAALLQCFQAWGINADSDVVLYDDGPGMYAARAWWLLAWMGKREGVYLLDGGLKAWHAAGLPLSLDAPSREPGSFSGEPD
;
A
#
# COMPACT_ATOMS: atom_id res chain seq x y z
N MET A 1 -5.69 -17.82 -11.54
CA MET A 1 -4.85 -16.61 -11.71
C MET A 1 -4.09 -16.36 -10.41
N SER A 2 -2.81 -15.99 -10.47
CA SER A 2 -2.02 -15.72 -9.25
C SER A 2 -2.54 -14.44 -8.58
N ILE A 3 -2.96 -14.54 -7.32
CA ILE A 3 -3.60 -13.42 -6.58
C ILE A 3 -2.54 -12.41 -6.08
N ALA A 4 -1.30 -12.85 -5.84
CA ALA A 4 -0.18 -11.98 -5.48
C ALA A 4 0.96 -12.18 -6.48
N GLN A 5 1.55 -11.07 -6.93
CA GLN A 5 2.73 -11.05 -7.79
C GLN A 5 3.82 -10.24 -7.11
N LEU A 6 5.09 -10.62 -7.30
CA LEU A 6 6.23 -9.82 -6.89
C LEU A 6 6.68 -8.94 -8.05
N ILE A 7 7.17 -7.75 -7.73
CA ILE A 7 7.85 -6.85 -8.68
C ILE A 7 9.21 -6.47 -8.11
N SER A 8 10.26 -6.54 -8.94
CA SER A 8 11.60 -6.11 -8.51
C SER A 8 11.69 -4.57 -8.43
N PRO A 9 12.65 -4.02 -7.67
CA PRO A 9 12.91 -2.59 -7.66
C PRO A 9 13.15 -1.98 -9.05
N GLU A 10 13.94 -2.66 -9.89
CA GLU A 10 14.26 -2.20 -11.24
C GLU A 10 13.03 -2.23 -12.16
N GLN A 11 12.19 -3.26 -12.03
CA GLN A 11 10.93 -3.36 -12.77
C GLN A 11 9.95 -2.24 -12.37
N LEU A 12 9.82 -1.95 -11.08
CA LEU A 12 9.00 -0.83 -10.62
C LEU A 12 9.58 0.50 -11.12
N ALA A 13 10.88 0.71 -10.99
CA ALA A 13 11.54 1.93 -11.45
C ALA A 13 11.31 2.21 -12.93
N ALA A 14 11.37 1.18 -13.77
CA ALA A 14 11.09 1.28 -15.21
C ALA A 14 9.63 1.63 -15.54
N ARG A 15 8.69 1.36 -14.63
CA ARG A 15 7.23 1.57 -14.81
C ARG A 15 6.70 2.82 -14.11
N GLN A 16 7.51 3.58 -13.36
CA GLN A 16 7.03 4.72 -12.56
C GLN A 16 6.23 5.77 -13.35
N LYS A 17 6.46 5.88 -14.66
CA LYS A 17 5.76 6.83 -15.55
C LYS A 17 4.57 6.21 -16.30
N THR A 18 4.27 4.94 -16.07
CA THR A 18 3.14 4.26 -16.70
C THR A 18 1.82 4.81 -16.13
N PRO A 19 0.89 5.28 -16.98
CA PRO A 19 -0.43 5.68 -16.51
C PRO A 19 -1.15 4.55 -15.77
N GLY A 20 -1.87 4.89 -14.70
CA GLY A 20 -2.63 3.91 -13.91
C GLY A 20 -1.82 3.20 -12.82
N LEU A 21 -0.52 3.46 -12.69
CA LEU A 21 0.29 2.94 -11.59
C LEU A 21 -0.02 3.64 -10.27
N VAL A 22 -0.39 2.87 -9.25
CA VAL A 22 -0.57 3.29 -7.87
C VAL A 22 0.49 2.62 -7.00
N ILE A 23 1.20 3.41 -6.20
CA ILE A 23 2.22 2.90 -5.29
C ILE A 23 1.77 3.24 -3.87
N LEU A 24 1.71 2.25 -2.97
CA LEU A 24 1.38 2.47 -1.57
C LEU A 24 2.55 2.08 -0.67
N ASP A 25 2.90 3.03 0.20
CA ASP A 25 3.83 2.83 1.30
C ASP A 25 3.06 2.36 2.53
N CYS A 26 3.33 1.13 2.96
CA CYS A 26 2.68 0.49 4.09
C CYS A 26 3.62 0.38 5.31
N ARG A 27 4.69 1.17 5.39
CA ARG A 27 5.65 1.10 6.51
C ARG A 27 4.95 1.32 7.86
N TYR A 28 5.28 0.47 8.82
CA TYR A 28 4.75 0.53 10.19
C TYR A 28 5.71 -0.14 11.18
N ALA A 29 5.68 0.26 12.45
CA ALA A 29 6.40 -0.42 13.53
C ALA A 29 5.45 -0.71 14.70
N LEU A 30 5.45 -1.95 15.21
CA LEU A 30 4.55 -2.36 16.30
C LEU A 30 4.80 -1.56 17.59
N GLU A 31 6.05 -1.19 17.83
CA GLU A 31 6.48 -0.47 19.04
C GLU A 31 6.36 1.06 18.89
N ASP A 32 6.13 1.55 17.67
CA ASP A 32 6.06 2.98 17.36
C ASP A 32 5.05 3.22 16.23
N SER A 33 3.83 3.62 16.60
CA SER A 33 2.75 3.83 15.63
C SER A 33 2.99 4.98 14.67
N ASP A 34 3.87 5.90 15.03
CA ASP A 34 4.14 7.12 14.25
C ASP A 34 5.32 6.92 13.29
N TYR A 35 6.05 5.81 13.43
CA TYR A 35 7.19 5.46 12.59
C TYR A 35 6.86 5.53 11.10
N GLY A 36 5.75 4.92 10.68
CA GLY A 36 5.36 4.88 9.26
C GLY A 36 5.21 6.27 8.65
N GLN A 37 4.46 7.14 9.34
CA GLN A 37 4.23 8.51 8.88
C GLN A 37 5.52 9.33 8.86
N ARG A 38 6.36 9.22 9.90
CA ARG A 38 7.66 9.94 9.94
C ARG A 38 8.60 9.45 8.83
N SER A 39 8.69 8.15 8.62
CA SER A 39 9.54 7.54 7.59
C SER A 39 9.05 7.90 6.18
N TYR A 40 7.74 7.91 5.95
CA TYR A 40 7.14 8.41 4.71
C TYR A 40 7.47 9.88 4.45
N ALA A 41 7.44 10.73 5.47
CA ALA A 41 7.79 12.15 5.36
C ALA A 41 9.28 12.39 5.11
N GLN A 42 10.16 11.47 5.53
CA GLN A 42 11.61 11.55 5.33
C GLN A 42 12.07 11.03 3.96
N GLY A 43 11.21 10.31 3.24
CA GLY A 43 11.51 9.81 1.89
C GLY A 43 10.66 8.61 1.54
N ARG A 44 10.22 8.55 0.29
CA ARG A 44 9.34 7.50 -0.26
C ARG A 44 9.66 7.26 -1.73
N ILE A 45 9.19 6.15 -2.28
CA ILE A 45 9.22 5.94 -3.73
C ILE A 45 8.37 7.05 -4.39
N GLU A 46 8.85 7.62 -5.51
CA GLU A 46 8.18 8.73 -6.19
C GLU A 46 6.72 8.38 -6.51
N GLY A 47 5.81 9.31 -6.21
CA GLY A 47 4.38 9.12 -6.39
C GLY A 47 3.72 8.17 -5.39
N ALA A 48 4.44 7.56 -4.44
CA ALA A 48 3.80 6.70 -3.45
C ALA A 48 2.86 7.50 -2.52
N SER A 49 1.71 6.91 -2.19
CA SER A 49 0.79 7.38 -1.15
C SER A 49 1.02 6.58 0.13
N PHE A 50 0.83 7.20 1.30
CA PHE A 50 0.94 6.49 2.57
C PHE A 50 -0.37 5.73 2.89
N ALA A 51 -0.24 4.45 3.23
CA ALA A 51 -1.32 3.59 3.68
C ALA A 51 -1.04 3.16 5.13
N ASP A 52 -1.66 3.86 6.08
CA ASP A 52 -1.43 3.70 7.50
C ASP A 52 -2.10 2.42 8.02
N LEU A 53 -1.31 1.56 8.68
CA LEU A 53 -1.82 0.29 9.19
C LEU A 53 -3.00 0.47 10.17
N LYS A 54 -2.95 1.49 11.02
CA LYS A 54 -3.95 1.71 12.08
C LYS A 54 -5.14 2.51 11.60
N ARG A 55 -4.90 3.56 10.81
CA ARG A 55 -5.96 4.48 10.37
C ARG A 55 -6.72 3.95 9.16
N ASP A 56 -6.02 3.35 8.21
CA ASP A 56 -6.60 3.01 6.90
C ASP A 56 -6.82 1.50 6.75
N LEU A 57 -5.89 0.69 7.24
CA LEU A 57 -5.87 -0.77 7.02
C LEU A 57 -6.39 -1.59 8.21
N SER A 58 -6.98 -0.93 9.21
CA SER A 58 -7.54 -1.56 10.41
C SER A 58 -8.83 -0.90 10.88
N GLY A 59 -9.73 -1.70 11.44
CA GLY A 59 -10.87 -1.21 12.22
C GLY A 59 -10.48 -0.84 13.67
N PRO A 60 -11.42 -0.30 14.46
CA PRO A 60 -11.17 0.08 15.84
C PRO A 60 -10.83 -1.13 16.72
N ALA A 61 -9.69 -1.09 17.40
CA ALA A 61 -9.29 -2.12 18.35
C ALA A 61 -10.03 -1.96 19.69
N ILE A 62 -10.81 -2.96 20.08
CA ILE A 62 -11.58 -2.96 21.34
C ILE A 62 -11.05 -4.06 22.25
N LYS A 63 -10.50 -3.65 23.41
CA LYS A 63 -9.91 -4.56 24.41
C LYS A 63 -10.90 -5.66 24.81
N GLY A 64 -10.47 -6.91 24.71
CA GLY A 64 -11.27 -8.09 25.07
C GLY A 64 -12.36 -8.46 24.05
N LYS A 65 -12.47 -7.74 22.92
CA LYS A 65 -13.43 -8.06 21.84
C LYS A 65 -12.76 -8.35 20.51
N THR A 66 -11.68 -7.62 20.17
CA THR A 66 -11.01 -7.74 18.87
C THR A 66 -9.51 -8.02 19.03
N GLY A 67 -8.86 -8.39 17.93
CA GLY A 67 -7.40 -8.39 17.81
C GLY A 67 -6.80 -6.97 17.71
N ARG A 68 -5.48 -6.90 17.48
CA ARG A 68 -4.72 -5.63 17.36
C ARG A 68 -5.01 -4.83 16.09
N HIS A 69 -5.34 -5.53 14.99
CA HIS A 69 -5.62 -4.94 13.67
C HIS A 69 -6.90 -5.58 13.08
N PRO A 70 -8.09 -5.24 13.60
CA PRO A 70 -9.36 -5.74 13.09
C PRO A 70 -9.59 -5.38 11.62
N LEU A 71 -10.55 -6.03 10.96
CA LEU A 71 -10.96 -5.58 9.62
C LEU A 71 -11.52 -4.15 9.69
N PRO A 72 -11.16 -3.27 8.73
CA PRO A 72 -11.75 -1.95 8.62
C PRO A 72 -13.21 -2.05 8.17
N ASP A 73 -13.96 -0.97 8.37
CA ASP A 73 -15.26 -0.82 7.73
C ASP A 73 -15.09 -0.83 6.20
N PRO A 74 -15.84 -1.66 5.44
CA PRO A 74 -15.66 -1.77 4.00
C PRO A 74 -15.86 -0.46 3.24
N ALA A 75 -16.82 0.38 3.65
CA ALA A 75 -17.09 1.64 2.98
C ALA A 75 -15.96 2.65 3.23
N ALA A 76 -15.43 2.71 4.46
CA ALA A 76 -14.26 3.53 4.78
C ALA A 76 -12.99 3.06 4.04
N LEU A 77 -12.79 1.74 3.93
CA LEU A 77 -11.66 1.18 3.18
C LEU A 77 -11.77 1.50 1.68
N LEU A 78 -12.98 1.41 1.12
CA LEU A 78 -13.23 1.79 -0.28
C LEU A 78 -12.90 3.26 -0.54
N GLN A 79 -13.26 4.15 0.37
CA GLN A 79 -12.90 5.57 0.29
C GLN A 79 -11.38 5.78 0.31
N CYS A 80 -10.63 5.00 1.10
CA CYS A 80 -9.17 5.06 1.09
C CYS A 80 -8.59 4.65 -0.28
N PHE A 81 -9.09 3.56 -0.85
CA PHE A 81 -8.66 3.10 -2.18
C PHE A 81 -8.92 4.14 -3.27
N GLN A 82 -10.11 4.75 -3.26
CA GLN A 82 -10.44 5.84 -4.18
C GLN A 82 -9.54 7.06 -3.92
N ALA A 83 -9.31 7.47 -2.68
CA ALA A 83 -8.43 8.60 -2.37
C ALA A 83 -6.97 8.37 -2.83
N TRP A 84 -6.51 7.12 -2.88
CA TRP A 84 -5.19 6.77 -3.44
C TRP A 84 -5.16 6.68 -4.97
N GLY A 85 -6.28 6.93 -5.66
CA GLY A 85 -6.35 6.91 -7.11
C GLY A 85 -6.52 5.52 -7.71
N ILE A 86 -6.98 4.53 -6.93
CA ILE A 86 -7.15 3.16 -7.42
C ILE A 86 -8.39 3.07 -8.31
N ASN A 87 -8.21 2.51 -9.50
CA ASN A 87 -9.25 2.08 -10.43
C ASN A 87 -9.26 0.55 -10.56
N ALA A 88 -10.28 0.01 -11.25
CA ALA A 88 -10.36 -1.42 -11.54
C ALA A 88 -9.14 -1.92 -12.33
N ASP A 89 -8.66 -1.14 -13.30
CA ASP A 89 -7.54 -1.44 -14.20
C ASP A 89 -6.17 -0.93 -13.70
N SER A 90 -6.11 -0.30 -12.52
CA SER A 90 -4.83 0.16 -11.95
C SER A 90 -3.90 -1.00 -11.63
N ASP A 91 -2.62 -0.82 -11.95
CA ASP A 91 -1.53 -1.59 -11.34
C ASP A 91 -1.20 -0.98 -9.97
N VAL A 92 -1.30 -1.76 -8.90
CA VAL A 92 -1.04 -1.35 -7.52
C VAL A 92 0.20 -2.05 -7.00
N VAL A 93 1.20 -1.29 -6.58
CA VAL A 93 2.44 -1.79 -6.02
C VAL A 93 2.53 -1.38 -4.56
N LEU A 94 2.69 -2.37 -3.69
CA LEU A 94 2.67 -2.22 -2.25
C LEU A 94 4.06 -2.52 -1.69
N TYR A 95 4.55 -1.70 -0.77
CA TYR A 95 5.83 -1.95 -0.12
C TYR A 95 5.83 -1.57 1.35
N ASP A 96 6.76 -2.16 2.10
CA ASP A 96 7.17 -1.71 3.43
C ASP A 96 8.71 -1.70 3.50
N ASP A 97 9.31 -1.69 4.70
CA ASP A 97 10.77 -1.66 4.85
C ASP A 97 11.50 -2.91 4.35
N GLY A 98 10.79 -4.00 4.04
CA GLY A 98 11.39 -5.20 3.45
C GLY A 98 10.75 -6.54 3.84
N PRO A 99 10.28 -6.75 5.09
CA PRO A 99 9.64 -8.01 5.48
C PRO A 99 8.34 -8.29 4.72
N GLY A 100 7.72 -7.28 4.10
CA GLY A 100 6.49 -7.41 3.33
C GLY A 100 5.23 -7.64 4.19
N MET A 101 5.33 -7.62 5.52
CA MET A 101 4.23 -7.93 6.43
C MET A 101 3.06 -6.96 6.30
N TYR A 102 3.35 -5.66 6.22
CA TYR A 102 2.30 -4.63 6.17
C TYR A 102 1.84 -4.37 4.74
N ALA A 103 2.75 -4.52 3.77
CA ALA A 103 2.39 -4.54 2.36
C ALA A 103 1.44 -5.71 2.06
N ALA A 104 1.70 -6.90 2.61
CA ALA A 104 0.82 -8.06 2.48
C ALA A 104 -0.55 -7.84 3.13
N ARG A 105 -0.63 -7.08 4.23
CA ARG A 105 -1.92 -6.68 4.82
C ARG A 105 -2.73 -5.83 3.85
N ALA A 106 -2.13 -4.82 3.22
CA ALA A 106 -2.79 -4.00 2.22
C ALA A 106 -3.22 -4.83 0.99
N TRP A 107 -2.35 -5.74 0.51
CA TRP A 107 -2.65 -6.66 -0.59
C TRP A 107 -3.88 -7.51 -0.28
N TRP A 108 -3.92 -8.10 0.92
CA TRP A 108 -5.02 -8.96 1.33
C TRP A 108 -6.33 -8.17 1.42
N LEU A 109 -6.31 -6.92 1.89
CA LEU A 109 -7.49 -6.06 1.93
C LEU A 109 -7.99 -5.68 0.54
N LEU A 110 -7.09 -5.43 -0.42
CA LEU A 110 -7.47 -5.21 -1.83
C LEU A 110 -8.14 -6.46 -2.40
N ALA A 111 -7.56 -7.63 -2.17
CA ALA A 111 -8.13 -8.90 -2.61
C ALA A 111 -9.48 -9.19 -1.95
N TRP A 112 -9.62 -8.92 -0.65
CA TRP A 112 -10.86 -9.07 0.10
C TRP A 112 -11.97 -8.16 -0.42
N MET A 113 -11.63 -6.95 -0.89
CA MET A 113 -12.56 -6.03 -1.55
C MET A 113 -12.71 -6.31 -3.06
N GLY A 114 -12.22 -7.45 -3.57
CA GLY A 114 -12.40 -7.88 -4.95
C GLY A 114 -11.32 -7.43 -5.96
N LYS A 115 -10.34 -6.61 -5.57
CA LYS A 115 -9.21 -6.26 -6.46
C LYS A 115 -8.14 -7.36 -6.44
N ARG A 116 -8.30 -8.33 -7.33
CA ARG A 116 -7.43 -9.53 -7.42
C ARG A 116 -6.41 -9.48 -8.57
N GLU A 117 -6.53 -8.50 -9.45
CA GLU A 117 -5.67 -8.32 -10.62
C GLU A 117 -4.89 -7.00 -10.53
N GLY A 118 -3.71 -6.99 -11.14
CA GLY A 118 -2.82 -5.82 -11.12
C GLY A 118 -2.36 -5.45 -9.71
N VAL A 119 -2.13 -6.41 -8.81
CA VAL A 119 -1.62 -6.12 -7.46
C VAL A 119 -0.28 -6.82 -7.23
N TYR A 120 0.71 -6.02 -6.85
CA TYR A 120 2.10 -6.40 -6.73
C TYR A 120 2.65 -6.04 -5.34
N LEU A 121 3.54 -6.87 -4.82
CA LEU A 121 4.38 -6.55 -3.67
C LEU A 121 5.80 -6.25 -4.18
N LEU A 122 6.41 -5.16 -3.71
CA LEU A 122 7.81 -4.85 -4.01
C LEU A 122 8.71 -5.88 -3.33
N ASP A 123 9.43 -6.67 -4.11
CA ASP A 123 10.29 -7.73 -3.61
C ASP A 123 11.45 -7.15 -2.79
N GLY A 124 11.52 -7.52 -1.51
CA GLY A 124 12.47 -6.98 -0.54
C GLY A 124 12.21 -5.52 -0.10
N GLY A 125 11.08 -4.94 -0.49
CA GLY A 125 10.59 -3.63 -0.05
C GLY A 125 11.60 -2.48 -0.23
N LEU A 126 11.51 -1.48 0.64
CA LEU A 126 12.33 -0.28 0.57
C LEU A 126 13.82 -0.59 0.79
N LYS A 127 14.16 -1.63 1.56
CA LYS A 127 15.53 -2.11 1.73
C LYS A 127 16.15 -2.55 0.39
N ALA A 128 15.42 -3.33 -0.42
CA ALA A 128 15.88 -3.74 -1.74
C ALA A 128 15.93 -2.56 -2.72
N TRP A 129 14.97 -1.63 -2.65
CA TRP A 129 15.00 -0.38 -3.42
C TRP A 129 16.29 0.42 -3.19
N HIS A 130 16.70 0.57 -1.92
CA HIS A 130 17.95 1.23 -1.57
C HIS A 130 19.18 0.43 -2.04
N ALA A 131 19.16 -0.89 -1.89
CA ALA A 131 20.26 -1.75 -2.36
C ALA A 131 20.45 -1.68 -3.88
N ALA A 132 19.38 -1.45 -4.63
CA ALA A 132 19.42 -1.21 -6.07
C ALA A 132 19.88 0.22 -6.45
N GLY A 133 20.17 1.09 -5.48
CA GLY A 133 20.64 2.46 -5.73
C GLY A 133 19.57 3.41 -6.29
N LEU A 134 18.29 3.09 -6.11
CA LEU A 134 17.18 3.85 -6.65
C LEU A 134 16.79 5.02 -5.71
N PRO A 135 16.38 6.18 -6.25
CA PRO A 135 16.15 7.38 -5.46
C PRO A 135 14.84 7.31 -4.67
N LEU A 136 14.76 8.11 -3.60
CA LEU A 136 13.51 8.48 -2.96
C LEU A 136 13.13 9.90 -3.37
N SER A 137 11.84 10.21 -3.27
CA SER A 137 11.26 11.54 -3.43
C SER A 137 10.67 12.03 -2.10
N LEU A 138 10.58 13.35 -1.97
CA LEU A 138 9.84 14.05 -0.92
C LEU A 138 8.58 14.74 -1.46
N ASP A 139 8.33 14.65 -2.77
CA ASP A 139 7.20 15.27 -3.42
C ASP A 139 5.91 14.60 -2.98
N ALA A 140 4.86 15.41 -2.78
CA ALA A 140 3.55 14.86 -2.52
C ALA A 140 3.04 14.16 -3.79
N PRO A 141 2.42 12.96 -3.66
CA PRO A 141 1.81 12.33 -4.82
C PRO A 141 0.66 13.21 -5.32
N SER A 142 0.65 13.49 -6.63
CA SER A 142 -0.49 14.14 -7.29
C SER A 142 -1.40 13.05 -7.86
N ARG A 143 -2.58 12.87 -7.26
CA ARG A 143 -3.54 11.85 -7.71
C ARG A 143 -4.96 12.39 -7.63
N GLU A 144 -5.71 12.24 -8.71
CA GLU A 144 -7.16 12.38 -8.68
C GLU A 144 -7.77 11.16 -7.97
N PRO A 145 -8.89 11.32 -7.25
CA PRO A 145 -9.61 10.20 -6.70
C PRO A 145 -9.98 9.18 -7.79
N GLY A 146 -9.70 7.91 -7.52
CA GLY A 146 -10.03 6.79 -8.39
C GLY A 146 -11.50 6.41 -8.32
N SER A 147 -11.89 5.48 -9.18
CA SER A 147 -13.26 5.00 -9.33
C SER A 147 -13.45 3.54 -8.94
N PHE A 148 -12.47 2.93 -8.26
CA PHE A 148 -12.60 1.54 -7.82
C PHE A 148 -13.88 1.33 -7.01
N SER A 149 -14.56 0.23 -7.31
CA SER A 149 -15.74 -0.26 -6.62
C SER A 149 -15.51 -1.73 -6.33
N GLY A 150 -15.85 -2.15 -5.12
CA GLY A 150 -15.64 -3.51 -4.65
C GLY A 150 -16.40 -3.77 -3.38
N GLU A 151 -16.69 -5.03 -3.12
CA GLU A 151 -17.34 -5.48 -1.88
C GLU A 151 -16.50 -6.58 -1.24
N PRO A 152 -16.55 -6.71 0.10
CA PRO A 152 -16.01 -7.85 0.82
C PRO A 152 -16.46 -9.20 0.25
N ASP A 153 -15.53 -10.15 0.13
CA ASP A 153 -15.84 -11.57 -0.06
C ASP A 153 -16.69 -12.16 1.10
#